data_AF-A0A426WXS3-F1
#
_entry.id   AF-A0A426WXS3-F1
#
_cell.length_a   1.000
_cell.length_b   1.000
_cell.length_c   1.000
_cell.angle_alpha   90.00
_cell.angle_beta   90.00
_cell.angle_gamma   90.00
#
_symmetry.space_group_name_H-M   'P 1'
#
loop_
_entity.id
_entity.type
_entity.pdbx_description
1 polymer ?
#
loop_
_entity_poly.entity_id
_entity_poly.type
_entity_poly.pdbx_seq_one_letter_code
_entity_poly.pdbx_strand_id
1 'polypeptide(L)'
;MTPKTPIREFPYSLAFGIEVVLPPEVIFPTLRIEHFEQEASGLGLKENVDLIEELRAKAHQRALTYQKVIARLYNRRVRPQLVGDDSLVLSDPGHTRGKLAPNWEGLYQVIHTIREGTYVPSTMDN
;
A
#
# COMPACT_ATOMS: atom_id res chain seq x y z
N MET A 1 -0.11 -15.87 16.65
CA MET A 1 -0.38 -15.63 15.21
C MET A 1 0.48 -14.44 14.79
N THR A 2 1.48 -14.65 13.93
CA THR A 2 2.53 -13.65 13.62
C THR A 2 2.10 -12.78 12.43
N PRO A 3 2.10 -11.43 12.51
CA PRO A 3 1.69 -10.60 11.39
C PRO A 3 2.76 -10.60 10.29
N LYS A 4 2.34 -10.87 9.04
CA LYS A 4 3.20 -10.84 7.83
C LYS A 4 3.25 -9.47 7.14
N THR A 5 2.76 -8.42 7.79
CA THR A 5 2.63 -7.06 7.22
C THR A 5 3.62 -6.09 7.89
N PRO A 6 4.27 -5.18 7.13
CA PRO A 6 5.25 -4.23 7.67
C PRO A 6 4.65 -3.25 8.70
N ILE A 7 3.32 -3.18 8.79
CA ILE A 7 2.58 -2.30 9.70
C ILE A 7 2.51 -2.88 11.13
N ARG A 8 2.89 -4.16 11.34
CA ARG A 8 2.85 -4.90 12.62
C ARG A 8 1.48 -4.94 13.31
N GLU A 9 0.50 -4.20 12.80
CA GLU A 9 -0.90 -4.16 13.22
C GLU A 9 -1.79 -4.85 12.17
N PHE A 10 -2.86 -5.49 12.63
CA PHE A 10 -3.80 -6.22 11.79
C PHE A 10 -4.83 -5.26 11.16
N PRO A 11 -5.28 -5.46 9.91
CA PRO A 11 -6.23 -4.56 9.24
C PRO A 11 -7.53 -4.26 10.03
N TYR A 12 -8.02 -5.22 10.83
CA TYR A 12 -9.20 -5.00 11.68
C TYR A 12 -8.93 -4.04 12.84
N SER A 13 -7.77 -4.14 13.50
CA SER A 13 -7.40 -3.22 14.59
C SER A 13 -7.26 -1.78 14.08
N LEU A 14 -6.82 -1.60 12.84
CA LEU A 14 -6.81 -0.28 12.20
C LEU A 14 -8.23 0.25 11.88
N ALA A 15 -9.18 -0.64 11.61
CA ALA A 15 -10.57 -0.25 11.34
C ALA A 15 -11.35 0.05 12.62
N PHE A 16 -11.17 -0.76 13.68
CA PHE A 16 -12.05 -0.79 14.85
C PHE A 16 -11.36 -0.55 16.20
N GLY A 17 -10.04 -0.36 16.25
CA GLY A 17 -9.34 0.12 17.45
C GLY A 17 -9.11 -0.90 18.57
N ILE A 18 -9.76 -2.06 18.51
CA ILE A 18 -9.68 -3.09 19.54
C ILE A 18 -8.87 -4.30 19.09
N GLU A 19 -8.05 -4.84 20.00
CA GLU A 19 -7.45 -6.17 19.86
C GLU A 19 -8.58 -7.19 20.10
N VAL A 20 -8.79 -8.11 19.16
CA VAL A 20 -9.99 -8.96 19.07
C VAL A 20 -10.20 -9.78 20.35
N VAL A 21 -11.24 -9.44 21.11
CA VAL A 21 -11.95 -10.35 22.00
C VAL A 21 -13.43 -10.23 21.63
N LEU A 22 -13.93 -11.17 20.83
CA LEU A 22 -15.37 -11.30 20.56
C LEU A 22 -16.08 -11.53 21.90
N PRO A 23 -16.97 -10.63 22.35
CA PRO A 23 -17.65 -10.85 23.61
C PRO A 23 -18.81 -11.84 23.43
N PRO A 24 -19.11 -12.68 24.44
CA PRO A 24 -20.12 -13.74 24.41
C PRO A 24 -21.59 -13.24 24.39
N GLU A 25 -21.82 -11.96 24.11
CA GLU A 25 -23.08 -11.22 24.31
C GLU A 25 -24.19 -11.55 23.31
N VAL A 26 -23.92 -12.38 22.30
CA VAL A 26 -24.88 -12.69 21.23
C VAL A 26 -26.02 -13.64 21.70
N ILE A 27 -25.95 -14.19 22.92
CA ILE A 27 -26.88 -15.25 23.36
C ILE A 27 -27.59 -14.92 24.70
N PHE A 28 -27.05 -14.06 25.56
CA PHE A 28 -27.64 -13.75 26.88
C PHE A 28 -27.61 -12.24 27.19
N PRO A 29 -28.68 -11.66 27.77
CA PRO A 29 -28.60 -10.33 28.35
C PRO A 29 -27.60 -10.37 29.52
N THR A 30 -26.53 -9.59 29.43
CA THR A 30 -25.50 -9.49 30.49
C THR A 30 -25.70 -8.24 31.34
N LEU A 31 -25.11 -8.22 32.53
CA LEU A 31 -25.11 -7.09 33.49
C LEU A 31 -24.77 -5.72 32.87
N ARG A 32 -24.12 -5.69 31.69
CA ARG A 32 -23.85 -4.48 30.90
C ARG A 32 -25.12 -3.74 30.48
N ILE A 33 -26.22 -4.46 30.25
CA ILE A 33 -27.52 -3.87 29.88
C ILE A 33 -28.24 -3.33 31.13
N GLU A 34 -28.11 -4.02 32.26
CA GLU A 34 -28.76 -3.64 33.52
C GLU A 34 -28.11 -2.40 34.18
N HIS A 35 -26.81 -2.19 33.97
CA HIS A 35 -26.02 -1.10 34.56
C HIS A 35 -25.53 -0.06 33.53
N PHE A 36 -26.27 0.16 32.45
CA PHE A 36 -25.87 1.11 31.40
C PHE A 36 -25.92 2.57 31.91
N GLU A 37 -24.76 3.13 32.26
CA GLU A 37 -24.59 4.57 32.49
C GLU A 37 -24.15 5.27 31.21
N GLN A 38 -25.05 6.10 30.66
CA GLN A 38 -24.87 6.78 29.38
C GLN A 38 -23.68 7.76 29.36
N GLU A 39 -23.39 8.40 30.50
CA GLU A 39 -22.30 9.39 30.60
C GLU A 39 -20.91 8.72 30.64
N ALA A 40 -20.77 7.64 31.42
CA ALA A 40 -19.57 6.80 31.43
C ALA A 40 -19.35 6.08 30.08
N SER A 41 -20.45 5.66 29.42
CA SER A 41 -20.41 5.07 28.07
C SER A 41 -19.92 6.07 27.01
N GLY A 42 -20.34 7.34 27.09
CA GLY A 42 -19.91 8.40 26.18
C GLY A 42 -18.43 8.76 26.33
N LEU A 43 -17.92 8.85 27.56
CA LEU A 43 -16.49 9.08 27.83
C LEU A 43 -15.63 7.94 27.31
N GLY A 44 -16.01 6.69 27.61
CA GLY A 44 -15.30 5.51 27.10
C GLY A 44 -15.34 5.40 25.58
N LEU A 45 -16.42 5.84 24.92
CA LEU A 45 -16.48 5.88 23.46
C LEU A 45 -15.47 6.89 22.88
N LYS A 46 -15.35 8.07 23.49
CA LYS A 46 -14.41 9.11 23.05
C LYS A 46 -12.96 8.65 23.18
N GLU A 47 -12.59 8.09 24.33
CA GLU A 47 -11.24 7.54 24.55
C GLU A 47 -10.89 6.42 23.56
N ASN A 48 -11.86 5.56 23.24
CA ASN A 48 -11.66 4.52 22.23
C ASN A 48 -11.40 5.13 20.85
N VAL A 49 -12.18 6.14 20.43
CA VAL A 49 -11.99 6.84 19.15
C VAL A 49 -10.61 7.47 19.07
N ASP A 50 -10.20 8.20 20.12
CA ASP A 50 -8.89 8.85 20.22
C ASP A 50 -7.76 7.81 20.08
N LEU A 51 -7.90 6.64 20.71
CA LEU A 51 -6.95 5.53 20.59
C LEU A 51 -6.86 4.98 19.15
N ILE A 52 -7.98 4.82 18.44
CA ILE A 52 -7.98 4.37 17.03
C ILE A 52 -7.22 5.37 16.16
N GLU A 53 -7.49 6.66 16.36
CA GLU A 53 -6.84 7.71 15.60
C GLU A 53 -5.32 7.72 15.84
N GLU A 54 -4.89 7.56 17.09
CA GLU A 54 -3.47 7.46 17.44
C GLU A 54 -2.80 6.24 16.78
N LEU A 55 -3.45 5.08 16.82
CA LEU A 55 -2.96 3.86 16.16
C LEU A 55 -2.85 4.06 14.64
N ARG A 56 -3.86 4.64 14.00
CA ARG A 56 -3.84 4.95 12.56
C ARG A 56 -2.72 5.92 12.20
N ALA A 57 -2.53 6.98 13.00
CA ALA A 57 -1.47 7.96 12.78
C ALA A 57 -0.09 7.30 12.87
N LYS A 58 0.12 6.44 13.87
CA LYS A 58 1.37 5.69 14.07
C LYS A 58 1.62 4.69 12.94
N ALA A 59 0.60 3.96 12.51
CA ALA A 59 0.67 3.06 11.37
C ALA A 59 1.01 3.80 10.07
N HIS A 60 0.38 4.95 9.84
CA HIS A 60 0.65 5.81 8.69
C HIS A 60 2.09 6.31 8.69
N GLN A 61 2.59 6.78 9.83
CA GLN A 61 3.97 7.26 9.96
C GLN A 61 5.00 6.14 9.66
N ARG A 62 4.74 4.92 10.14
CA ARG A 62 5.58 3.75 9.83
C ARG A 62 5.55 3.42 8.35
N ALA A 63 4.37 3.43 7.72
CA ALA A 63 4.21 3.17 6.29
C ALA A 63 4.97 4.20 5.44
N LEU A 64 4.85 5.50 5.75
CA LEU A 64 5.60 6.56 5.07
C LEU A 64 7.12 6.38 5.23
N THR A 65 7.57 6.04 6.44
CA THR A 65 8.99 5.81 6.72
C THR A 65 9.52 4.63 5.92
N TYR A 66 8.78 3.52 5.92
CA TYR A 66 9.10 2.32 5.14
C TYR A 66 9.16 2.62 3.64
N GLN A 67 8.14 3.28 3.09
CA GLN A 67 8.11 3.68 1.68
C GLN A 67 9.33 4.56 1.31
N LYS A 68 9.70 5.52 2.16
CA LYS A 68 10.89 6.36 1.94
C LYS A 68 12.18 5.54 1.90
N VAL A 69 12.35 4.56 2.79
CA VAL A 69 13.53 3.68 2.80
C VAL A 69 13.60 2.85 1.53
N ILE A 70 12.48 2.25 1.12
CA ILE A 70 12.40 1.45 -0.10
C ILE A 70 12.67 2.31 -1.34
N ALA A 71 12.09 3.50 -1.43
CA ALA A 71 12.33 4.42 -2.53
C ALA A 71 13.80 4.83 -2.63
N ARG A 72 14.46 5.12 -1.49
CA ARG A 72 15.90 5.42 -1.46
C ARG A 72 16.75 4.25 -1.94
N LEU A 73 16.43 3.03 -1.51
CA LEU A 73 17.16 1.83 -1.93
C LEU A 73 17.00 1.59 -3.43
N TYR A 74 15.78 1.76 -3.94
CA TYR A 74 15.47 1.64 -5.36
C TYR A 74 16.20 2.70 -6.19
N ASN A 75 16.04 3.99 -5.85
CA ASN A 75 16.67 5.12 -6.54
C ASN A 75 18.21 5.12 -6.46
N ARG A 76 18.79 4.44 -5.48
CA ARG A 76 20.26 4.25 -5.43
C ARG A 76 20.75 3.28 -6.50
N ARG A 77 19.95 2.27 -6.85
CA ARG A 77 20.30 1.24 -7.84
C ARG A 77 19.87 1.64 -9.25
N VAL A 78 18.71 2.29 -9.37
CA VAL A 78 18.13 2.74 -10.61
C VAL A 78 18.36 4.22 -10.74
N ARG A 79 19.08 4.65 -11.80
CA ARG A 79 19.14 6.06 -12.17
C ARG A 79 17.84 6.38 -12.90
N PRO A 80 16.97 7.28 -12.39
CA PRO A 80 15.78 7.68 -13.12
C PRO A 80 16.24 8.36 -14.40
N GLN A 81 15.91 7.75 -15.54
CA GLN A 81 16.17 8.34 -16.85
C GLN A 81 14.89 9.05 -17.30
N LEU A 82 14.98 10.37 -17.45
CA LEU A 82 13.92 11.14 -18.09
C LEU A 82 13.93 10.77 -19.57
N VAL A 83 12.86 10.11 -19.99
CA VAL A 83 12.59 9.77 -21.38
C VAL A 83 11.71 10.89 -21.90
N GLY A 84 12.26 11.71 -22.79
CA GLY A 84 11.53 12.76 -23.49
C GLY A 84 10.93 12.26 -24.79
N ASP A 85 10.12 13.10 -25.41
CA ASP A 85 9.67 12.88 -26.78
C ASP A 85 10.91 12.73 -27.70
N ASP A 86 10.84 11.83 -28.67
CA ASP A 86 11.94 11.36 -29.54
C ASP A 86 13.05 10.53 -28.87
N SER A 87 12.87 10.12 -27.62
CA SER A 87 13.82 9.18 -26.99
C SER A 87 13.63 7.76 -27.52
N LEU A 88 14.75 7.05 -27.72
CA LEU A 88 14.76 5.65 -28.12
C LEU A 88 14.74 4.74 -26.88
N VAL A 89 13.82 3.77 -26.86
CA VAL A 89 13.62 2.83 -25.75
C VAL A 89 13.58 1.39 -26.27
N LEU A 90 14.02 0.43 -25.46
CA LEU A 90 13.92 -1.00 -25.77
C LEU A 90 12.71 -1.59 -25.03
N SER A 91 11.89 -2.37 -25.74
CA SER A 91 10.74 -3.07 -25.14
C SER A 91 11.14 -4.46 -24.63
N ASP A 92 10.67 -4.80 -23.43
CA ASP A 92 10.79 -6.15 -22.86
C ASP A 92 9.66 -7.03 -23.40
N PRO A 93 9.96 -8.18 -24.06
CA PRO A 93 8.95 -9.11 -24.59
C PRO A 93 8.05 -9.77 -23.54
N GLY A 94 8.29 -9.51 -22.26
CA GLY A 94 7.51 -10.07 -21.18
C GLY A 94 7.87 -11.54 -20.89
N HIS A 95 7.03 -12.18 -20.06
CA HIS A 95 7.36 -13.47 -19.45
C HIS A 95 7.06 -14.69 -20.32
N THR A 96 6.56 -14.50 -21.54
CA THR A 96 6.18 -15.58 -22.48
C THR A 96 7.36 -16.10 -23.32
N ARG A 97 8.59 -16.01 -22.78
CA ARG A 97 9.83 -16.22 -23.50
C ARG A 97 10.44 -17.61 -23.26
N GLY A 98 10.87 -18.27 -24.33
CA GLY A 98 11.71 -19.48 -24.25
C GLY A 98 13.18 -19.15 -23.91
N LYS A 99 13.93 -20.11 -23.37
CA LYS A 99 15.33 -19.93 -22.86
C LYS A 99 16.32 -19.29 -23.87
N LEU A 100 16.02 -19.34 -25.16
CA LEU A 100 16.85 -18.82 -26.26
C LEU A 100 16.21 -17.64 -27.03
N ALA A 101 15.13 -17.07 -26.47
CA ALA A 101 14.52 -15.83 -26.93
C ALA A 101 15.56 -14.70 -27.18
N PRO A 102 15.33 -13.60 -27.92
CA PRO A 102 16.06 -12.34 -27.70
C PRO A 102 15.65 -11.67 -26.38
N ASN A 103 16.57 -10.94 -25.71
CA ASN A 103 16.28 -10.26 -24.44
C ASN A 103 15.35 -9.04 -24.59
N TRP A 104 15.22 -8.51 -25.80
CA TRP A 104 14.47 -7.30 -26.13
C TRP A 104 13.66 -7.57 -27.40
N GLU A 105 12.44 -7.01 -27.52
CA GLU A 105 11.62 -7.14 -28.74
C GLU A 105 12.21 -6.32 -29.89
N GLY A 106 12.64 -5.10 -29.58
CA GLY A 106 13.08 -4.13 -30.57
C GLY A 106 13.28 -2.75 -29.98
N LEU A 107 13.82 -1.85 -30.80
CA LEU A 107 13.99 -0.43 -30.50
C LEU A 107 12.73 0.32 -30.92
N TYR A 108 12.21 1.16 -30.03
CA TYR A 108 11.04 1.98 -30.25
C TYR A 108 11.38 3.45 -30.04
N GLN A 109 10.74 4.33 -30.80
CA GLN A 109 10.83 5.78 -30.59
C GLN A 109 9.63 6.24 -29.78
N VAL A 110 9.86 7.04 -28.73
CA VAL A 110 8.78 7.65 -27.95
C VAL A 110 8.21 8.83 -28.74
N ILE A 111 6.94 8.75 -29.13
CA ILE A 111 6.25 9.81 -29.89
C ILE A 111 5.74 10.89 -28.95
N HIS A 112 5.17 10.49 -27.82
CA HIS A 112 4.68 11.41 -26.81
C HIS A 112 4.67 10.77 -25.43
N THR A 113 4.95 11.61 -24.44
CA THR A 113 4.91 11.25 -23.02
C THR A 113 3.54 11.58 -22.43
N ILE A 114 2.85 10.58 -21.88
CA ILE A 114 1.54 10.79 -21.22
C ILE A 114 1.78 11.23 -19.76
N ARG A 115 2.66 10.51 -19.07
CA ARG A 115 3.12 10.78 -17.69
C ARG A 115 4.55 10.25 -17.54
N GLU A 116 5.27 10.70 -16.53
CA GLU A 116 6.57 10.10 -16.20
C GLU A 116 6.43 8.58 -16.01
N GLY A 117 7.17 7.81 -16.81
CA GLY A 117 7.10 6.34 -16.83
C GLY A 117 5.99 5.74 -17.71
N THR A 118 5.20 6.54 -18.44
CA THR A 118 4.16 6.05 -19.37
C THR A 118 4.25 6.80 -20.70
N TYR A 119 4.60 6.06 -21.75
CA TYR A 119 4.94 6.59 -23.06
C TYR A 119 4.19 5.85 -24.16
N VAL A 120 3.97 6.51 -25.30
CA VAL A 120 3.48 5.84 -26.50
C VAL A 120 4.64 5.62 -27.47
N PRO A 121 5.08 4.35 -27.65
CA PRO A 121 6.13 4.00 -28.59
C PRO A 121 5.60 3.90 -30.03
N SER A 122 6.44 4.27 -31.00
CA SER A 122 6.32 3.90 -32.40
C SER A 122 7.35 2.84 -32.76
N THR A 123 6.94 1.83 -33.53
CA THR A 123 7.88 0.96 -34.23
C THR A 123 8.51 1.78 -35.34
N MET A 124 9.84 1.81 -35.42
CA MET A 124 10.52 2.40 -36.57
C MET A 124 10.39 1.41 -37.74
N ASP A 125 9.40 1.64 -38.61
CA ASP A 125 9.31 0.92 -39.89
C ASP A 125 10.50 1.35 -40.76
N ASN A 126 11.28 0.36 -41.19
CA ASN A 126 12.49 0.52 -42.00
C ASN A 126 12.17 0.31 -43.49
#